data_AF-A0A2W4W4C9-F1
#
_entry.id   AF-A0A2W4W4C9-F1
#
_cell.length_a   1.000
_cell.length_b   1.000
_cell.length_c   1.000
_cell.angle_alpha   90.00
_cell.angle_beta   90.00
_cell.angle_gamma   90.00
#
_symmetry.space_group_name_H-M   'P 1'
#
loop_
_entity.id
_entity.type
_entity.pdbx_description
1 polymer ?
#
loop_
_entity_poly.entity_id
_entity_poly.type
_entity_poly.pdbx_seq_one_letter_code
_entity_poly.pdbx_strand_id
1 'polypeptide(L)'
;MTTETVSLHAFCRDNGLAKTTVRRWLNENNFSTSDGLSPEAIAAATAQFCPQAEPEPPAGAMTIHAGNHCTTIDLPNYQGMTVDLAQFRDSEALIIDDPMAVAAQFLQTADLIQGALGADIAAREQRLQRTKQAQQAVAAKAQELSLEQRLYRLQTGQLDQQQTDETTALADALAQLQSLGKPAAEPAAPGA
;
A
#
# COMPACT_ATOMS: atom_id res chain seq x y z
N MET A 1 5.49 -49.84 8.40
CA MET A 1 4.06 -49.58 8.15
C MET A 1 3.92 -49.17 6.70
N THR A 2 3.16 -49.92 5.92
CA THR A 2 2.99 -49.77 4.47
C THR A 2 2.26 -48.47 4.17
N THR A 3 2.93 -47.52 3.52
CA THR A 3 2.33 -46.28 3.01
C THR A 3 1.54 -46.59 1.76
N GLU A 4 0.22 -46.78 1.90
CA GLU A 4 -0.67 -46.89 0.75
C GLU A 4 -0.69 -45.57 -0.02
N THR A 5 -0.08 -45.57 -1.21
CA THR A 5 -0.11 -44.44 -2.13
C THR A 5 -1.44 -44.40 -2.84
N VAL A 6 -2.33 -43.49 -2.42
CA VAL A 6 -3.63 -43.32 -3.08
C VAL A 6 -3.43 -42.58 -4.39
N SER A 7 -3.86 -43.18 -5.49
CA SER A 7 -3.82 -42.51 -6.78
C SER A 7 -4.78 -41.31 -6.80
N LEU A 8 -4.38 -40.22 -7.45
CA LEU A 8 -5.22 -39.02 -7.62
C LEU A 8 -6.62 -39.35 -8.19
N HIS A 9 -6.71 -40.37 -9.04
CA HIS A 9 -7.98 -40.81 -9.62
C HIS A 9 -8.88 -41.57 -8.63
N ALA A 10 -8.32 -42.31 -7.66
CA ALA A 10 -9.09 -42.91 -6.58
C ALA A 10 -9.64 -41.81 -5.66
N PHE A 11 -8.76 -40.91 -5.21
CA PHE A 11 -9.14 -39.78 -4.34
C PHE A 11 -10.25 -38.89 -4.93
N CYS A 12 -10.17 -38.53 -6.21
CA CYS A 12 -11.18 -37.69 -6.85
C CYS A 12 -12.54 -38.42 -7.00
N ARG A 13 -12.52 -39.74 -7.19
CA ARG A 13 -13.73 -40.56 -7.35
C ARG A 13 -14.46 -40.71 -6.02
N ASP A 14 -13.72 -40.95 -4.95
CA ASP A 14 -14.28 -41.21 -3.62
C ASP A 14 -14.91 -39.94 -3.02
N ASN A 15 -14.41 -38.77 -3.40
CA ASN A 15 -14.89 -37.47 -2.93
C ASN A 15 -15.76 -36.71 -3.96
N GLY A 16 -16.05 -37.31 -5.12
CA GLY A 16 -16.90 -36.69 -6.15
C GLY A 16 -16.32 -35.43 -6.79
N LEU A 17 -14.99 -35.29 -6.83
CA LEU A 17 -14.29 -34.07 -7.26
C LEU A 17 -13.80 -34.15 -8.72
N ALA A 18 -13.75 -32.99 -9.39
CA ALA A 18 -13.18 -32.89 -10.73
C ALA A 18 -11.64 -33.01 -10.69
N LYS A 19 -11.10 -34.07 -11.34
CA LYS A 19 -9.66 -34.39 -11.35
C LYS A 19 -8.76 -33.24 -11.84
N THR A 20 -9.24 -32.43 -12.78
CA THR A 20 -8.49 -31.28 -13.33
C THR A 20 -8.30 -30.17 -12.29
N THR A 21 -9.32 -29.90 -11.49
CA THR A 21 -9.31 -28.88 -10.44
C THR A 21 -8.36 -29.27 -9.30
N VAL A 22 -8.47 -30.51 -8.81
CA VAL A 22 -7.62 -31.02 -7.73
C VAL A 22 -6.15 -31.11 -8.16
N ARG A 23 -5.88 -31.56 -9.39
CA ARG A 23 -4.50 -31.65 -9.92
C ARG A 23 -3.85 -30.27 -10.04
N ARG A 24 -4.59 -29.27 -10.53
CA ARG A 24 -4.09 -27.90 -10.69
C ARG A 24 -3.72 -27.31 -9.33
N TRP A 25 -4.61 -27.44 -8.35
CA TRP A 25 -4.38 -26.94 -7.00
C TRP A 25 -3.18 -27.61 -6.31
N LEU A 26 -3.04 -28.94 -6.45
CA LEU A 26 -1.90 -29.66 -5.88
C LEU A 26 -0.56 -29.19 -6.47
N ASN A 27 -0.50 -28.97 -7.79
CA ASN A 27 0.69 -28.45 -8.44
C ASN A 27 1.00 -27.01 -8.01
N GLU A 28 -0.01 -26.16 -7.86
CA GLU A 28 0.13 -24.78 -7.37
C GLU A 28 0.63 -24.72 -5.92
N ASN A 29 0.38 -25.77 -5.12
CA ASN A 29 0.84 -25.91 -3.74
C ASN A 29 2.08 -26.81 -3.56
N ASN A 30 2.82 -27.06 -4.64
CA ASN A 30 4.07 -27.85 -4.66
C ASN A 30 3.93 -29.33 -4.24
N PHE A 31 2.75 -29.93 -4.36
CA PHE A 31 2.57 -31.37 -4.14
C PHE A 31 2.82 -32.17 -5.43
N SER A 32 3.72 -33.14 -5.37
CA SER A 32 4.00 -34.04 -6.51
C SER A 32 2.87 -35.06 -6.69
N THR A 33 2.38 -35.20 -7.92
CA THR A 33 1.36 -36.20 -8.29
C THR A 33 1.91 -37.33 -9.15
N SER A 34 3.23 -37.41 -9.34
CA SER A 34 3.88 -38.30 -10.32
C SER A 34 3.92 -39.77 -9.88
N ASP A 35 4.11 -40.03 -8.58
CA ASP A 35 4.24 -41.38 -8.01
C ASP A 35 3.05 -41.78 -7.11
N GLY A 36 1.94 -41.04 -7.21
CA GLY A 36 0.79 -41.13 -6.30
C GLY A 36 0.70 -39.91 -5.38
N LEU A 37 -0.41 -39.79 -4.64
CA LEU A 37 -0.55 -38.72 -3.65
C LEU A 37 0.15 -39.11 -2.36
N SER A 38 1.01 -38.21 -1.87
CA SER A 38 1.55 -38.34 -0.52
C SER A 38 0.45 -38.16 0.52
N PRO A 39 0.58 -38.77 1.71
CA PRO A 39 -0.41 -38.61 2.78
C PRO A 39 -0.62 -37.14 3.18
N GLU A 40 0.41 -36.30 3.09
CA GLU A 40 0.31 -34.85 3.32
C GLU A 40 -0.51 -34.14 2.24
N ALA A 41 -0.34 -34.53 0.97
CA ALA A 41 -1.12 -33.98 -0.14
C ALA A 41 -2.60 -34.39 -0.05
N ILE A 42 -2.89 -35.60 0.43
CA ILE A 42 -4.26 -36.07 0.68
C ILE A 42 -4.89 -35.24 1.79
N ALA A 43 -4.22 -35.07 2.94
CA ALA A 43 -4.74 -34.28 4.05
C ALA A 43 -5.02 -32.82 3.64
N ALA A 44 -4.10 -32.19 2.90
CA ALA A 44 -4.25 -30.83 2.40
C ALA A 44 -5.40 -30.71 1.39
N ALA A 45 -5.53 -31.67 0.47
CA ALA A 45 -6.62 -31.69 -0.51
C ALA A 45 -7.99 -31.97 0.14
N THR A 46 -8.05 -32.86 1.13
CA THR A 46 -9.28 -33.11 1.91
C THR A 46 -9.71 -31.87 2.67
N ALA A 47 -8.79 -31.17 3.35
CA ALA A 47 -9.13 -29.92 4.06
C ALA A 47 -9.67 -28.83 3.12
N GLN A 48 -9.15 -28.74 1.90
CA GLN A 48 -9.54 -27.71 0.93
C GLN A 48 -10.85 -28.04 0.17
N PHE A 49 -11.05 -29.31 -0.21
CA PHE A 49 -12.13 -29.71 -1.12
C PHE A 49 -13.23 -30.54 -0.47
N CYS A 50 -13.02 -31.04 0.74
CA CYS A 50 -14.01 -31.74 1.55
C CYS A 50 -14.23 -30.95 2.84
N PRO A 51 -15.12 -29.94 2.85
CA PRO A 51 -15.46 -29.23 4.08
C PRO A 51 -16.02 -30.24 5.08
N GLN A 52 -15.31 -30.45 6.19
CA GLN A 52 -15.78 -31.29 7.28
C GLN A 52 -17.07 -30.68 7.86
N ALA A 53 -18.16 -31.45 7.82
CA ALA A 53 -19.27 -31.24 8.74
C ALA A 53 -18.77 -31.45 10.17
N GLU A 54 -19.16 -30.55 11.08
CA GLU A 54 -18.83 -30.59 12.50
C GLU A 54 -19.15 -31.97 13.12
N PRO A 55 -18.29 -32.48 14.02
CA PRO A 55 -18.54 -33.75 14.69
C PRO A 55 -19.61 -33.62 15.78
N GLU A 56 -20.74 -34.29 15.56
CA GLU A 56 -21.72 -34.65 16.59
C GLU A 56 -21.04 -35.51 17.68
N PRO A 57 -21.12 -35.16 18.98
CA PRO A 57 -20.52 -35.95 20.04
C PRO A 57 -21.32 -37.24 20.29
N PRO A 58 -20.64 -38.37 20.64
CA PRO A 58 -21.27 -39.68 20.72
C PRO A 58 -22.19 -39.84 21.94
N ALA A 59 -23.27 -40.58 21.72
CA ALA A 59 -24.22 -41.03 22.73
C ALA A 59 -23.54 -41.80 23.88
N GLY A 60 -23.56 -41.19 25.07
CA GLY A 60 -23.41 -41.87 26.35
C GLY A 60 -24.80 -42.16 26.92
N ALA A 61 -25.16 -43.44 26.96
CA ALA A 61 -26.43 -43.93 27.49
C ALA A 61 -26.71 -43.45 28.92
N MET A 62 -27.96 -43.04 29.21
CA MET A 62 -28.69 -43.53 30.40
C MET A 62 -30.18 -43.10 30.42
N THR A 63 -31.04 -44.11 30.30
CA THR A 63 -32.37 -44.34 30.91
C THR A 63 -33.51 -43.32 30.74
N ILE A 64 -34.47 -43.68 29.87
CA ILE A 64 -35.84 -43.15 29.81
C ILE A 64 -36.70 -43.91 30.84
N HIS A 65 -37.35 -43.19 31.74
CA HIS A 65 -38.52 -43.71 32.46
C HIS A 65 -39.79 -43.17 31.82
N ALA A 66 -40.50 -44.08 31.16
CA ALA A 66 -41.83 -43.86 30.63
C ALA A 66 -42.89 -44.23 31.67
N GLY A 67 -43.84 -43.32 31.87
CA GLY A 67 -45.17 -43.60 32.41
C GLY A 67 -45.24 -43.71 33.94
N ASN A 68 -46.34 -43.34 34.58
CA ASN A 68 -47.61 -42.85 34.10
C ASN A 68 -48.26 -42.28 35.38
N HIS A 69 -48.64 -41.00 35.41
CA HIS A 69 -49.59 -40.56 36.42
C HIS A 69 -50.88 -40.26 35.69
N CYS A 70 -51.79 -41.23 35.75
CA CYS A 70 -53.18 -40.99 35.42
C CYS A 70 -54.02 -41.42 36.61
N THR A 71 -54.61 -40.42 37.29
CA THR A 71 -56.01 -40.50 37.74
C THR A 71 -56.61 -39.11 37.64
N THR A 72 -57.60 -39.00 36.76
CA THR A 72 -58.89 -38.29 36.89
C THR A 72 -59.03 -37.39 38.15
N ILE A 73 -59.47 -36.13 38.05
CA ILE A 73 -60.21 -35.45 36.97
C ILE A 73 -59.30 -34.39 36.34
N ASP A 74 -59.02 -34.51 35.03
CA ASP A 74 -57.85 -33.95 34.35
C ASP A 74 -57.63 -32.43 34.57
N LEU A 75 -56.87 -32.12 35.61
CA LEU A 75 -56.07 -30.91 35.64
C LEU A 75 -54.97 -31.09 34.61
N PRO A 76 -54.69 -30.10 33.74
CA PRO A 76 -53.64 -30.22 32.73
C PRO A 76 -52.34 -30.58 33.44
N ASN A 77 -51.89 -31.81 33.21
CA ASN A 77 -50.71 -32.34 33.86
C ASN A 77 -49.49 -31.70 33.19
N TYR A 78 -48.91 -30.69 33.85
CA TYR A 78 -47.67 -30.04 33.41
C TYR A 78 -46.43 -30.94 33.58
N GLN A 79 -46.56 -32.15 34.14
CA GLN A 79 -45.43 -33.06 34.27
C GLN A 79 -45.20 -33.82 32.96
N GLY A 80 -44.01 -33.60 32.39
CA GLY A 80 -43.65 -34.05 31.04
C GLY A 80 -43.88 -32.97 29.97
N MET A 81 -44.46 -31.83 30.34
CA MET A 81 -44.47 -30.66 29.47
C MET A 81 -43.07 -30.07 29.45
N THR A 82 -42.28 -30.40 28.42
CA THR A 82 -41.05 -29.67 28.12
C THR A 82 -41.47 -28.30 27.63
N VAL A 83 -41.54 -27.37 28.58
CA VAL A 83 -41.63 -25.96 28.24
C VAL A 83 -40.26 -25.57 27.73
N ASP A 84 -40.08 -25.59 26.41
CA ASP A 84 -38.97 -24.91 25.78
C ASP A 84 -39.09 -23.41 26.11
N LEU A 85 -38.18 -22.93 26.94
CA LEU A 85 -38.14 -21.53 27.38
C LEU A 85 -37.86 -20.58 26.21
N ALA A 86 -37.43 -21.07 25.05
CA ALA A 86 -37.35 -20.30 23.82
C ALA A 86 -38.72 -19.78 23.35
N GLN A 87 -39.81 -20.49 23.68
CA GLN A 87 -41.20 -20.11 23.34
C GLN A 87 -41.71 -18.85 24.05
N PHE A 88 -41.04 -18.45 25.14
CA PHE A 88 -41.37 -17.29 25.97
C PHE A 88 -40.35 -16.16 25.82
N ARG A 89 -39.37 -16.31 24.92
CA ARG A 89 -38.38 -15.28 24.61
C ARG A 89 -38.81 -14.57 23.33
N ASP A 90 -39.14 -13.29 23.45
CA ASP A 90 -39.38 -12.42 22.29
C ASP A 90 -38.08 -12.04 21.54
N SER A 91 -36.93 -12.59 21.94
CA SER A 91 -35.63 -12.25 21.36
C SER A 91 -34.59 -13.36 21.51
N GLU A 92 -33.85 -13.59 20.41
CA GLU A 92 -32.68 -14.46 20.37
C GLU A 92 -31.51 -13.77 21.08
N ALA A 93 -30.82 -14.51 21.96
CA ALA A 93 -29.58 -14.03 22.56
C ALA A 93 -28.43 -14.34 21.59
N LEU A 94 -27.79 -13.31 21.06
CA LEU A 94 -26.49 -13.42 20.40
C LEU A 94 -25.44 -13.77 21.47
N ILE A 95 -25.09 -15.04 21.56
CA ILE A 95 -24.03 -15.52 22.45
C ILE A 95 -22.74 -15.52 21.64
N ILE A 96 -21.78 -14.68 22.06
CA ILE A 96 -20.39 -14.81 21.63
C ILE A 96 -19.75 -15.78 22.63
N ASP A 97 -19.25 -16.91 22.15
CA ASP A 97 -18.74 -18.00 23.00
C ASP A 97 -17.60 -17.56 23.92
N ASP A 98 -16.72 -16.67 23.44
CA ASP A 98 -15.68 -16.04 24.23
C ASP A 98 -15.60 -14.53 23.94
N PRO A 99 -16.42 -13.70 24.62
CA PRO A 99 -16.44 -12.26 24.38
C PRO A 99 -15.13 -11.58 24.80
N MET A 100 -14.35 -12.21 25.69
CA MET A 100 -13.06 -11.68 26.14
C MET A 100 -11.99 -11.88 25.07
N ALA A 101 -11.97 -13.02 24.40
CA ALA A 101 -11.07 -13.25 23.27
C ALA A 101 -11.34 -12.27 22.11
N VAL A 102 -12.62 -12.04 21.77
CA VAL A 102 -13.01 -11.07 20.74
C VAL A 102 -12.61 -9.65 21.14
N ALA A 103 -12.82 -9.26 22.39
CA ALA A 103 -12.40 -7.95 22.89
C ALA A 103 -10.87 -7.78 22.86
N ALA A 104 -10.11 -8.81 23.24
CA ALA A 104 -8.65 -8.77 23.21
C ALA A 104 -8.12 -8.62 21.76
N GLN A 105 -8.69 -9.36 20.81
CA GLN A 105 -8.34 -9.26 19.40
C GLN A 105 -8.68 -7.88 18.82
N PHE A 106 -9.83 -7.32 19.19
CA PHE A 106 -10.21 -5.98 18.79
C PHE A 106 -9.23 -4.94 19.32
N LEU A 107 -8.89 -4.97 20.61
CA LEU A 107 -7.95 -4.02 21.22
C LEU A 107 -6.56 -4.12 20.58
N GLN A 108 -6.05 -5.33 20.38
CA GLN A 108 -4.78 -5.54 19.69
C GLN A 108 -4.79 -4.96 18.27
N THR A 109 -5.90 -5.15 17.54
CA THR A 109 -6.07 -4.59 16.19
C THR A 109 -6.15 -3.07 16.23
N ALA A 110 -6.86 -2.50 17.20
CA ALA A 110 -6.97 -1.06 17.40
C ALA A 110 -5.60 -0.42 17.70
N ASP A 111 -4.79 -1.05 18.56
CA ASP A 111 -3.43 -0.60 18.88
C ASP A 111 -2.52 -0.62 17.64
N LEU A 112 -2.61 -1.67 16.81
CA LEU A 112 -1.87 -1.74 15.56
C LEU A 112 -2.27 -0.64 14.58
N ILE A 113 -3.58 -0.38 14.43
CA ILE A 113 -4.10 0.71 13.60
C ILE A 113 -3.62 2.06 14.12
N GLN A 114 -3.71 2.29 15.44
CA GLN A 114 -3.26 3.54 16.05
C GLN A 114 -1.76 3.77 15.86
N GLY A 115 -0.94 2.72 16.01
CA GLY A 115 0.49 2.77 15.72
C GLY A 115 0.78 3.08 14.24
N ALA A 116 0.07 2.44 13.31
CA ALA A 116 0.22 2.69 11.88
C ALA A 116 -0.17 4.12 11.47
N LEU A 117 -1.26 4.64 12.04
CA LEU A 117 -1.69 6.03 11.82
C LEU A 117 -0.64 7.02 12.33
N GLY A 118 -0.10 6.80 13.53
CA GLY A 118 0.97 7.63 14.10
C GLY A 118 2.23 7.64 13.22
N ALA A 119 2.63 6.46 12.72
CA ALA A 119 3.78 6.34 11.82
C ALA A 119 3.56 7.05 10.48
N ASP A 120 2.36 6.94 9.89
CA ASP A 120 2.01 7.63 8.64
C ASP A 120 2.01 9.15 8.82
N ILE A 121 1.46 9.67 9.92
CA ILE A 121 1.49 11.10 10.24
C ILE A 121 2.94 11.59 10.33
N ALA A 122 3.79 10.90 11.10
CA ALA A 122 5.21 11.28 11.23
C ALA A 122 5.95 11.26 9.88
N ALA A 123 5.67 10.28 9.02
CA ALA A 123 6.24 10.20 7.68
C ALA A 123 5.78 11.35 6.78
N ARG A 124 4.51 11.76 6.86
CA ARG A 124 3.97 12.91 6.13
C ARG A 124 4.57 14.22 6.61
N GLU A 125 4.70 14.41 7.92
CA GLU A 125 5.34 15.59 8.51
C GLU A 125 6.81 15.70 8.10
N GLN A 126 7.56 14.60 8.16
CA GLN A 126 8.95 14.58 7.72
C GLN A 126 9.09 14.93 6.23
N ARG A 127 8.18 14.41 5.39
CA ARG A 127 8.16 14.73 3.96
C ARG A 127 7.88 16.20 3.73
N LEU A 128 6.90 16.78 4.42
CA LEU A 128 6.57 18.20 4.34
C LEU A 128 7.77 19.07 4.77
N GLN A 129 8.45 18.71 5.86
CA GLN A 129 9.64 19.43 6.33
C GLN A 129 10.76 19.41 5.28
N ARG A 130 11.05 18.25 4.69
CA ARG A 130 12.05 18.13 3.61
C ARG A 130 11.68 18.98 2.39
N THR A 131 10.40 18.98 1.99
CA THR A 131 9.91 19.82 0.89
C THR A 131 10.09 21.31 1.19
N LYS A 132 9.77 21.75 2.42
CA LYS A 132 9.98 23.15 2.84
C LYS A 132 11.46 23.55 2.81
N GLN A 133 12.35 22.69 3.29
CA GLN A 133 13.79 22.94 3.25
C GLN A 133 14.31 23.03 1.81
N ALA A 134 13.89 22.10 0.94
CA ALA A 134 14.26 22.15 -0.48
C ALA A 134 13.76 23.42 -1.18
N GLN A 135 12.51 23.82 -0.91
CA GLN A 135 11.95 25.06 -1.44
C GLN A 135 12.76 26.29 -1.01
N GLN A 136 13.13 26.37 0.28
CA GLN A 136 13.94 27.47 0.80
C GLN A 136 15.33 27.50 0.16
N ALA A 137 15.99 26.36 0.01
CA ALA A 137 17.30 26.26 -0.62
C ALA A 137 17.27 26.71 -2.10
N VAL A 138 16.25 26.26 -2.85
CA VAL A 138 16.05 26.67 -4.25
C VAL A 138 15.77 28.17 -4.34
N ALA A 139 14.90 28.71 -3.48
CA ALA A 139 14.59 30.14 -3.47
C ALA A 139 15.83 30.99 -3.16
N ALA A 140 16.63 30.59 -2.18
CA ALA A 140 17.88 31.27 -1.84
C ALA A 140 18.85 31.27 -3.02
N LYS A 141 19.04 30.12 -3.69
CA LYS A 141 19.98 30.03 -4.81
C LYS A 141 19.50 30.76 -6.06
N ALA A 142 18.19 30.82 -6.29
CA ALA A 142 17.60 31.63 -7.36
C ALA A 142 17.84 33.13 -7.14
N GLN A 143 17.73 33.61 -5.90
CA GLN A 143 18.04 35.00 -5.56
C GLN A 143 19.51 35.32 -5.77
N GLU A 144 20.41 34.44 -5.31
CA GLU A 144 21.85 34.58 -5.51
C GLU A 144 22.20 34.66 -7.01
N LEU A 145 21.67 33.75 -7.82
CA LEU A 145 21.89 33.75 -9.27
C LEU A 145 21.35 35.02 -9.93
N SER A 146 20.19 35.53 -9.48
CA SER A 146 19.64 36.79 -10.00
C SER A 146 20.56 37.98 -9.72
N LEU A 147 21.17 38.03 -8.54
CA LEU A 147 22.15 39.05 -8.18
C LEU A 147 23.42 38.92 -9.03
N GLU A 148 23.96 37.72 -9.20
CA GLU A 148 25.12 37.46 -10.06
C GLU A 148 24.87 37.87 -11.51
N GLN A 149 23.72 37.52 -12.08
CA GLN A 149 23.34 37.93 -13.43
C GLN A 149 23.28 39.46 -13.57
N ARG A 150 22.76 40.15 -12.56
CA ARG A 150 22.72 41.62 -12.56
C ARG A 150 24.13 42.21 -12.49
N LEU A 151 24.99 41.64 -11.66
CA LEU A 151 26.38 42.07 -11.50
C LEU A 151 27.16 41.89 -12.80
N TYR A 152 27.01 40.72 -13.44
CA TYR A 152 27.59 40.44 -14.75
C TYR A 152 27.16 41.47 -15.80
N ARG A 153 25.85 41.72 -15.94
CA ARG A 153 25.33 42.72 -16.91
C ARG A 153 25.90 44.13 -16.67
N LEU A 154 26.07 44.52 -15.41
CA LEU A 154 26.68 45.81 -15.07
C LEU A 154 28.16 45.85 -15.46
N GLN A 155 28.91 44.79 -15.14
CA GLN A 155 30.34 44.71 -15.48
C GLN A 155 30.58 44.69 -16.98
N THR A 156 29.82 43.89 -17.73
CA THR A 156 29.96 43.85 -19.19
C THR A 156 29.58 45.19 -19.81
N GLY A 157 28.50 45.83 -19.35
CA GLY A 157 28.12 47.16 -19.83
C GLY A 157 29.20 48.22 -19.57
N GLN A 158 29.89 48.16 -18.44
CA GLN A 158 31.03 49.05 -18.16
C GLN A 158 32.22 48.78 -19.08
N LEU A 159 32.55 47.50 -19.31
CA LEU A 159 33.63 47.11 -20.21
C LEU A 159 33.34 47.54 -21.65
N ASP A 160 32.11 47.33 -22.12
CA ASP A 160 31.68 47.73 -23.46
C ASP A 160 31.76 49.25 -23.65
N GLN A 161 31.40 50.02 -22.61
CA GLN A 161 31.54 51.48 -22.63
C GLN A 161 33.00 51.90 -22.68
N GLN A 162 33.85 51.35 -21.80
CA GLN A 162 35.28 51.65 -21.79
C GLN A 162 35.95 51.30 -23.12
N GLN A 163 35.64 50.14 -23.69
CA GLN A 163 36.16 49.73 -24.98
C GLN A 163 35.71 50.68 -26.10
N THR A 164 34.46 51.11 -26.07
CA THR A 164 33.93 52.10 -27.01
C THR A 164 34.69 53.41 -26.90
N ASP A 165 34.83 53.94 -25.68
CA ASP A 165 35.51 55.22 -25.42
C ASP A 165 36.97 55.19 -25.90
N GLU A 166 37.72 54.12 -25.56
CA GLU A 166 39.11 53.93 -25.99
C GLU A 166 39.25 53.78 -27.52
N THR A 167 38.32 53.06 -28.15
CA THR A 167 38.34 52.86 -29.61
C THR A 167 38.01 54.16 -30.35
N THR A 168 37.06 54.94 -29.85
CA THR A 168 36.74 56.27 -30.40
C THR A 168 37.92 57.22 -30.22
N ALA A 169 38.53 57.27 -29.03
CA ALA A 169 39.72 58.10 -28.78
C ALA A 169 40.88 57.74 -29.71
N LEU A 170 41.11 56.44 -29.97
CA LEU A 170 42.11 55.97 -30.94
C LEU A 170 41.77 56.42 -32.36
N ALA A 171 40.51 56.28 -32.80
CA ALA A 171 40.08 56.70 -34.12
C ALA A 171 40.27 58.21 -34.33
N ASP A 172 39.93 59.03 -33.33
CA ASP A 172 40.14 60.47 -33.34
C ASP A 172 41.62 60.84 -33.43
N ALA A 173 42.49 60.17 -32.65
CA ALA A 173 43.94 60.39 -32.70
C ALA A 173 44.53 60.04 -34.08
N LEU A 174 44.07 58.94 -34.69
CA LEU A 174 44.47 58.56 -36.04
C LEU A 174 44.01 59.57 -37.09
N ALA A 175 42.78 60.09 -36.97
CA ALA A 175 42.26 61.13 -37.87
C ALA A 175 43.07 62.43 -37.75
N GLN A 176 43.45 62.84 -36.53
CA GLN A 176 44.31 64.00 -36.31
C GLN A 176 45.69 63.83 -36.96
N LEU A 177 46.34 62.67 -36.80
CA LEU A 177 47.63 62.39 -37.45
C LEU A 177 47.54 62.49 -38.98
N GLN A 178 46.46 61.97 -39.58
CA GLN A 178 46.24 62.09 -41.02
C GLN A 178 46.06 63.54 -41.48
N SER A 179 45.42 64.39 -40.66
CA SER A 179 45.24 65.80 -40.97
C SER A 179 46.54 66.60 -40.96
N LEU A 180 47.49 66.25 -40.07
CA LEU A 180 48.82 66.87 -39.99
C LEU A 180 49.73 66.48 -41.15
N GLY A 181 49.52 65.31 -41.75
CA GLY A 181 50.25 64.84 -42.92
C GLY A 181 49.80 65.46 -44.25
N LYS A 182 48.69 66.21 -44.29
CA LYS A 182 48.27 66.95 -45.49
C LYS A 182 48.95 68.32 -45.51
N PRO A 183 49.83 68.62 -46.50
CA PRO A 183 50.42 69.94 -46.61
C PRO A 183 49.31 70.98 -46.81
N ALA A 184 49.41 72.11 -46.09
CA ALA A 184 48.47 73.22 -46.22
C ALA A 184 48.42 73.62 -47.70
N ALA A 185 47.23 73.51 -48.32
CA ALA A 185 47.01 74.06 -49.64
C ALA A 185 47.31 75.56 -49.56
N GLU A 186 48.41 75.95 -50.20
CA GLU A 186 48.88 77.31 -50.32
C GLU A 186 47.72 78.18 -50.83
N PRO A 187 47.31 79.24 -50.10
CA PRO A 187 46.18 80.05 -50.51
C PRO A 187 46.53 80.70 -51.85
N ALA A 188 45.83 80.28 -52.91
CA ALA A 188 45.98 80.85 -54.23
C ALA A 188 45.82 82.37 -54.15
N ALA A 189 46.93 83.08 -54.40
CA ALA A 189 46.98 84.53 -54.35
C ALA A 189 45.96 85.12 -55.34
N PRO A 190 45.18 86.14 -54.95
CA PRO A 190 44.33 86.86 -55.89
C PRO A 190 45.19 87.82 -56.72
N GLY A 191 45.31 87.53 -58.02
CA GLY A 191 45.88 88.45 -59.01
C GLY A 191 45.69 87.85 -60.41
N ALA A 192 45.37 88.60 -61.45
CA ALA A 192 45.10 90.02 -61.65
C ALA A 192 44.30 90.15 -62.96
#